data_AF-A0A7S0PIG7-F1
#
_entry.id   AF-A0A7S0PIG7-F1
#
_cell.length_a   1.000
_cell.length_b   1.000
_cell.length_c   1.000
_cell.angle_alpha   90.00
_cell.angle_beta   90.00
_cell.angle_gamma   90.00
#
_symmetry.space_group_name_H-M   'P 1'
#
loop_
_entity.id
_entity.type
_entity.pdbx_description
1 polymer ?
#
loop_
_entity_poly.entity_id
_entity_poly.type
_entity_poly.pdbx_seq_one_letter_code
_entity_poly.pdbx_strand_id
1 'polypeptide(L)'
;YGAVDGVGKGRSEEVDPYYDVEADEEVCRLPGKTVFATVCLYLTFVAMGFGTGWSSNDSIFQELNKFIERYDDLQFASDLVFASSCAASMVLVLAFVGLYCNPSRYDLRSLGFFEGTIGTVLGVSCLVQFSLFMFWQRSRYVVLACAFMGAMIGNIQAFIIYPFFNAFYRLELIAYMNMGETLTSMTCGTLALAQSPTVGVENFSVQTYFTILFGLTCMAASAWGSLAWQTGFRRDADEVDSPQDLSPQDLSEEEDD
;
A
#
# COMPACT_ATOMS: atom_id res chain seq x y z
N TYR A 1 -1.04 46.09 -43.75
CA TYR A 1 -1.20 47.48 -43.31
C TYR A 1 -1.97 47.44 -41.99
N GLY A 2 -1.32 47.28 -40.84
CA GLY A 2 -0.86 48.38 -39.94
C GLY A 2 -2.08 48.90 -39.15
N ALA A 3 -2.37 48.57 -37.88
CA ALA A 3 -1.69 48.64 -36.57
C ALA A 3 -2.30 49.76 -35.67
N VAL A 4 -2.42 49.48 -34.36
CA VAL A 4 -2.47 50.42 -33.19
C VAL A 4 -3.88 51.04 -32.90
N ASP A 5 -4.51 51.13 -31.71
CA ASP A 5 -4.20 50.94 -30.26
C ASP A 5 -5.53 50.92 -29.44
N GLY A 6 -5.49 50.52 -28.15
CA GLY A 6 -6.19 51.30 -27.11
C GLY A 6 -7.33 50.64 -26.29
N VAL A 7 -6.94 49.81 -25.32
CA VAL A 7 -7.43 49.69 -23.92
C VAL A 7 -8.72 50.42 -23.50
N GLY A 8 -9.67 49.67 -22.90
CA GLY A 8 -10.20 50.05 -21.58
C GLY A 8 -11.71 50.04 -21.32
N LYS A 9 -12.13 49.02 -20.57
CA LYS A 9 -13.15 49.00 -19.50
C LYS A 9 -14.64 48.94 -19.84
N GLY A 10 -15.25 47.84 -19.38
CA GLY A 10 -16.29 47.96 -18.35
C GLY A 10 -17.57 47.17 -18.59
N ARG A 11 -17.55 45.86 -18.32
CA ARG A 11 -18.72 45.18 -17.77
C ARG A 11 -18.27 44.06 -16.84
N SER A 12 -18.65 44.23 -15.58
CA SER A 12 -18.44 43.29 -14.48
C SER A 12 -19.27 42.03 -14.71
N GLU A 13 -18.60 40.89 -14.76
CA GLU A 13 -19.20 39.63 -14.33
C GLU A 13 -18.48 39.24 -13.04
N GLU A 14 -19.26 39.07 -11.98
CA GLU A 14 -18.83 38.52 -10.71
C GLU A 14 -18.19 37.15 -10.99
N VAL A 15 -16.90 37.05 -10.71
CA VAL A 15 -16.16 35.80 -10.75
C VAL A 15 -16.48 35.05 -9.45
N ASP A 16 -17.14 33.91 -9.60
CA ASP A 16 -17.34 32.91 -8.56
C ASP A 16 -15.96 32.41 -8.08
N PRO A 17 -15.58 32.60 -6.80
CA PRO A 17 -14.21 32.35 -6.35
C PRO A 17 -13.86 30.86 -6.23
N TYR A 18 -14.76 29.93 -6.61
CA TYR A 18 -14.57 28.50 -6.37
C TYR A 18 -13.83 27.74 -7.49
N TYR A 19 -13.46 28.40 -8.59
CA TYR A 19 -12.87 27.72 -9.76
C TYR A 19 -11.70 28.43 -10.46
N ASP A 20 -10.95 29.27 -9.75
CA ASP A 20 -9.62 29.69 -10.21
C ASP A 20 -8.54 28.92 -9.45
N VAL A 21 -8.44 27.62 -9.75
CA VAL A 21 -7.13 26.94 -9.64
C VAL A 21 -6.41 27.31 -10.92
N GLU A 22 -5.71 28.45 -10.90
CA GLU A 22 -4.59 28.66 -11.79
C GLU A 22 -3.70 27.43 -11.61
N ALA A 23 -3.69 26.55 -12.61
CA ALA A 23 -2.66 25.54 -12.74
C ALA A 23 -1.36 26.31 -12.95
N ASP A 24 -0.72 26.67 -11.84
CA ASP A 24 0.66 27.11 -11.83
C ASP A 24 1.46 25.95 -12.41
N GLU A 25 1.66 26.01 -13.73
CA GLU A 25 2.69 25.31 -14.47
C GLU A 25 4.06 25.87 -14.03
N GLU A 26 4.38 25.81 -12.74
CA GLU A 26 5.77 25.73 -12.33
C GLU A 26 6.28 24.35 -12.72
N VAL A 27 6.66 24.25 -13.99
CA VAL A 27 7.60 23.26 -14.50
C VAL A 27 8.80 23.28 -13.57
N CYS A 28 8.78 22.38 -12.59
CA CYS A 28 9.81 22.16 -11.60
C CYS A 28 11.16 21.97 -12.28
N ARG A 29 11.92 23.05 -12.45
CA ARG A 29 13.36 22.99 -12.68
C ARG A 29 14.03 22.58 -11.38
N LEU A 30 13.94 21.28 -11.07
CA LEU A 30 14.60 20.69 -9.92
C LEU A 30 16.06 20.35 -10.29
N PRO A 31 17.06 20.86 -9.54
CA PRO A 31 18.47 20.53 -9.77
C PRO A 31 18.69 19.03 -9.59
N GLY A 32 19.36 18.34 -10.52
CA GLY A 32 19.34 16.88 -10.68
C GLY A 32 19.61 15.95 -9.47
N LYS A 33 20.01 16.48 -8.31
CA LYS A 33 20.04 15.73 -7.03
C LYS A 33 18.64 15.55 -6.41
N THR A 34 17.71 16.49 -6.58
CA THR A 34 16.34 16.39 -6.04
C THR A 34 15.48 15.45 -6.86
N VAL A 35 15.62 15.45 -8.19
CA VAL A 35 14.89 14.52 -9.09
C VAL A 35 15.25 13.05 -8.78
N PHE A 36 16.52 12.74 -8.57
CA PHE A 36 16.95 11.38 -8.24
C PHE A 36 16.38 10.93 -6.88
N ALA A 37 16.39 11.79 -5.86
CA ALA A 37 15.83 11.48 -4.55
C ALA A 37 14.32 11.21 -4.63
N THR A 38 13.57 12.00 -5.41
CA THR A 38 12.13 11.80 -5.64
C THR A 38 11.85 10.48 -6.35
N VAL A 39 12.62 10.12 -7.39
CA VAL A 39 12.47 8.83 -8.08
C VAL A 39 12.76 7.66 -7.13
N CYS A 40 13.82 7.76 -6.32
CA CYS A 40 14.14 6.74 -5.32
C CYS A 40 13.02 6.57 -4.28
N LEU A 41 12.39 7.67 -3.86
CA LEU A 41 11.25 7.62 -2.94
C LEU A 41 10.09 6.83 -3.55
N TYR A 42 9.66 7.19 -4.76
CA TYR A 42 8.56 6.49 -5.43
C TYR A 42 8.87 5.01 -5.68
N LEU A 43 10.09 4.68 -6.10
CA LEU A 43 10.53 3.29 -6.26
C LEU A 43 10.49 2.52 -4.95
N THR A 44 10.82 3.14 -3.82
CA THR A 44 10.69 2.49 -2.52
C THR A 44 9.24 2.21 -2.17
N PHE A 45 8.32 3.14 -2.41
CA PHE A 45 6.89 2.91 -2.16
C PHE A 45 6.31 1.80 -3.06
N VAL A 46 6.74 1.74 -4.33
CA VAL A 46 6.45 0.60 -5.21
C VAL A 46 7.03 -0.69 -4.64
N ALA A 47 8.28 -0.70 -4.19
CA ALA A 47 8.90 -1.88 -3.60
C ALA A 47 8.19 -2.33 -2.32
N MET A 48 7.76 -1.39 -1.47
CA MET A 48 6.97 -1.70 -0.28
C MET A 48 5.66 -2.35 -0.63
N GLY A 49 4.88 -1.74 -1.53
CA GLY A 49 3.62 -2.30 -2.03
C GLY A 49 3.80 -3.68 -2.67
N PHE A 50 4.99 -3.97 -3.21
CA PHE A 50 5.31 -5.30 -3.70
C PHE A 50 5.36 -6.32 -2.54
N GLY A 51 6.12 -6.01 -1.49
CA GLY A 51 6.39 -6.94 -0.39
C GLY A 51 5.31 -7.01 0.68
N THR A 52 4.31 -6.13 0.63
CA THR A 52 3.16 -6.20 1.52
C THR A 52 2.28 -7.41 1.19
N GLY A 53 1.23 -7.63 1.99
CA GLY A 53 0.67 -8.95 2.23
C GLY A 53 0.12 -9.72 1.02
N TRP A 54 -0.22 -9.02 -0.05
CA TRP A 54 -0.70 -9.62 -1.29
C TRP A 54 0.30 -10.55 -1.97
N SER A 55 1.60 -10.31 -1.80
CA SER A 55 2.63 -11.22 -2.34
C SER A 55 2.54 -12.64 -1.79
N SER A 56 2.06 -12.79 -0.56
CA SER A 56 1.91 -14.10 0.07
C SER A 56 0.63 -14.79 -0.37
N ASN A 57 -0.47 -14.06 -0.50
CA ASN A 57 -1.73 -14.64 -0.97
C ASN A 57 -1.66 -14.99 -2.45
N ASP A 58 -1.23 -14.06 -3.29
CA ASP A 58 -1.17 -14.27 -4.74
C ASP A 58 -0.27 -15.44 -5.09
N SER A 59 0.89 -15.54 -4.44
CA SER A 59 1.83 -16.62 -4.72
C SER A 59 1.28 -18.00 -4.39
N ILE A 60 0.56 -18.12 -3.27
CA ILE A 60 -0.09 -19.37 -2.85
C ILE A 60 -1.26 -19.70 -3.77
N PHE A 61 -2.11 -18.73 -4.11
CA PHE A 61 -3.27 -18.94 -4.99
C PHE A 61 -2.85 -19.35 -6.40
N GLN A 62 -1.79 -18.75 -6.95
CA GLN A 62 -1.29 -19.10 -8.29
C GLN A 62 -0.75 -20.53 -8.36
N GLU A 63 -0.17 -21.05 -7.27
CA GLU A 63 0.34 -22.43 -7.19
C GLU A 63 -0.71 -23.43 -6.66
N LEU A 64 -1.87 -22.97 -6.18
CA LEU A 64 -2.91 -23.81 -5.58
C LEU A 64 -3.44 -24.88 -6.54
N ASN A 65 -3.74 -24.52 -7.79
CA ASN A 65 -4.27 -25.46 -8.78
C ASN A 65 -3.30 -26.64 -9.01
N LYS A 66 -2.00 -26.36 -9.11
CA LYS A 66 -0.95 -27.37 -9.27
C LYS A 66 -0.83 -28.26 -8.03
N PHE A 67 -1.02 -27.69 -6.85
CA PHE A 67 -1.06 -28.44 -5.60
C PHE A 67 -2.24 -29.42 -5.57
N ILE A 68 -3.44 -28.97 -5.93
CA ILE A 68 -4.64 -29.82 -5.97
C ILE A 68 -4.46 -30.96 -6.98
N GLU A 69 -4.00 -30.67 -8.20
CA GLU A 69 -3.77 -31.70 -9.23
C GLU A 69 -2.76 -32.76 -8.80
N ARG A 70 -1.71 -32.35 -8.08
CA ARG A 70 -0.64 -33.24 -7.64
C ARG A 70 -1.03 -34.13 -6.47
N TYR A 71 -1.85 -33.62 -5.55
CA TYR A 71 -2.16 -34.29 -4.28
C TYR A 71 -3.61 -34.79 -4.18
N ASP A 72 -4.45 -34.52 -5.18
CA ASP A 72 -5.89 -34.85 -5.23
C ASP A 72 -6.64 -34.40 -3.96
N ASP A 73 -6.29 -33.21 -3.46
CA ASP A 73 -6.76 -32.69 -2.17
C ASP A 73 -7.63 -31.43 -2.39
N LEU A 74 -8.86 -31.65 -2.85
CA LEU A 74 -9.88 -30.58 -2.94
C LEU A 74 -10.24 -29.99 -1.57
N GLN A 75 -10.09 -30.77 -0.49
CA GLN A 75 -10.34 -30.30 0.87
C GLN A 75 -9.33 -29.24 1.29
N PHE A 76 -8.07 -29.38 0.87
CA PHE A 76 -7.04 -28.37 1.10
C PHE A 76 -7.42 -26.99 0.55
N ALA A 77 -8.04 -26.92 -0.63
CA ALA A 77 -8.50 -25.65 -1.21
C ALA A 77 -9.58 -24.99 -0.32
N SER A 78 -10.53 -25.79 0.17
CA SER A 78 -11.55 -25.31 1.10
C SER A 78 -10.95 -24.83 2.42
N ASP A 79 -10.02 -25.59 3.00
CA ASP A 79 -9.34 -25.24 4.25
C ASP A 79 -8.52 -23.95 4.09
N LEU A 80 -7.92 -23.74 2.92
CA LEU A 80 -7.15 -22.53 2.60
C LEU A 80 -8.03 -21.28 2.53
N VAL A 81 -9.20 -21.38 1.87
CA VAL A 81 -10.19 -20.29 1.82
C VAL A 81 -10.73 -20.00 3.22
N PHE A 82 -11.03 -21.04 4.00
CA PHE A 82 -11.50 -20.91 5.37
C PHE A 82 -10.46 -20.21 6.25
N ALA A 83 -9.20 -20.67 6.24
CA ALA A 83 -8.12 -20.07 7.01
C ALA A 83 -7.91 -18.59 6.65
N SER A 84 -7.92 -18.27 5.35
CA SER A 84 -7.76 -16.89 4.87
C SER A 84 -8.92 -15.98 5.31
N SER A 85 -10.15 -16.52 5.32
CA SER A 85 -11.35 -15.80 5.75
C SER A 85 -11.39 -15.58 7.26
N CYS A 86 -10.92 -16.57 8.05
CA CYS A 86 -10.73 -16.41 9.50
C CYS A 86 -9.71 -15.30 9.81
N ALA A 87 -8.57 -15.29 9.11
CA ALA A 87 -7.56 -14.24 9.24
C ALA A 87 -8.14 -12.85 8.93
N ALA A 88 -8.84 -12.71 7.80
CA ALA A 88 -9.49 -11.45 7.42
C ALA A 88 -10.47 -10.96 8.48
N SER A 89 -11.33 -11.87 8.98
CA SER A 89 -12.30 -11.56 10.03
C SER A 89 -11.63 -11.12 11.33
N MET A 90 -10.53 -11.78 11.72
CA MET A 90 -9.76 -11.42 12.92
C MET A 90 -9.18 -10.01 12.81
N VAL A 91 -8.55 -9.67 11.68
CA VAL A 91 -7.99 -8.32 11.47
C VAL A 91 -9.09 -7.27 11.51
N LEU A 92 -10.22 -7.54 10.86
CA LEU A 92 -11.34 -6.61 10.83
C LEU A 92 -11.88 -6.35 12.25
N VAL A 93 -12.13 -7.40 13.03
CA VAL A 93 -12.58 -7.26 14.43
C VAL A 93 -11.55 -6.50 15.27
N LEU A 94 -10.26 -6.83 15.14
CA LEU A 94 -9.19 -6.15 15.89
C LEU A 94 -9.07 -4.67 15.49
N ALA A 95 -9.21 -4.35 14.20
CA ALA A 95 -9.21 -2.97 13.72
C ALA A 95 -10.42 -2.20 14.26
N PHE A 96 -11.63 -2.77 14.21
CA PHE A 96 -12.83 -2.17 14.76
C PHE A 96 -12.73 -1.94 16.28
N VAL A 97 -12.29 -2.95 17.03
CA VAL A 97 -12.08 -2.84 18.49
C VAL A 97 -10.99 -1.81 18.81
N GLY A 98 -9.89 -1.82 18.06
CA GLY A 98 -8.82 -0.84 18.22
C GLY A 98 -9.28 0.60 18.00
N LEU A 99 -10.09 0.84 16.97
CA LEU A 99 -10.67 2.14 16.66
C LEU A 99 -11.73 2.57 17.67
N TYR A 100 -12.58 1.65 18.14
CA TYR A 100 -13.66 1.96 19.08
C TYR A 100 -13.19 2.14 20.52
N CYS A 101 -12.17 1.37 20.94
CA CYS A 101 -11.68 1.37 22.31
C CYS A 101 -10.56 2.40 22.57
N ASN A 102 -10.02 3.06 21.55
CA ASN A 102 -8.98 4.08 21.72
C ASN A 102 -9.33 5.42 21.04
N PRO A 103 -10.32 6.17 21.57
CA PRO A 103 -10.76 7.46 21.01
C PRO A 103 -9.79 8.63 21.32
N SER A 104 -8.61 8.39 21.90
CA SER A 104 -7.75 9.48 22.37
C SER A 104 -6.81 10.00 21.28
N ARG A 105 -7.03 11.27 20.92
CA ARG A 105 -6.14 12.26 20.28
C ARG A 105 -4.74 11.75 19.88
N TYR A 106 -4.49 11.78 18.58
CA TYR A 106 -3.23 11.48 17.90
C TYR A 106 -2.03 12.13 18.57
N ASP A 107 -1.30 11.35 19.37
CA ASP A 107 -0.01 11.74 19.94
C ASP A 107 1.11 11.13 19.07
N LEU A 108 2.30 11.74 19.08
CA LEU A 108 3.48 11.33 18.29
C LEU A 108 3.91 9.86 18.52
N ARG A 109 3.43 9.22 19.60
CA ARG A 109 3.53 7.78 19.86
C ARG A 109 2.82 6.89 18.83
N SER A 110 1.81 7.41 18.14
CA SER A 110 1.06 6.68 17.09
C SER A 110 1.92 6.40 15.86
N LEU A 111 2.84 7.31 15.52
CA LEU A 111 3.60 7.26 14.28
C LEU A 111 4.62 6.11 14.28
N GLY A 112 5.37 5.96 15.38
CA GLY A 112 6.28 4.82 15.56
C GLY A 112 5.55 3.46 15.63
N PHE A 113 4.29 3.45 16.08
CA PHE A 113 3.47 2.25 16.05
C PHE A 113 3.13 1.83 14.60
N PHE A 114 2.73 2.78 13.75
CA PHE A 114 2.43 2.48 12.34
C PHE A 114 3.69 2.14 11.54
N GLU A 115 4.79 2.88 11.73
CA GLU A 115 6.08 2.56 11.10
C GLU A 115 6.58 1.16 11.52
N GLY A 116 6.45 0.83 12.81
CA GLY A 116 6.73 -0.50 13.35
C GLY A 116 5.79 -1.59 12.81
N THR A 117 4.52 -1.26 12.57
CA THR A 117 3.54 -2.17 11.97
C THR A 117 3.92 -2.51 10.53
N ILE A 118 4.32 -1.53 9.73
CA ILE A 118 4.81 -1.74 8.35
C ILE A 118 6.05 -2.63 8.37
N GLY A 119 7.02 -2.34 9.24
CA GLY A 119 8.22 -3.17 9.39
C GLY A 119 7.90 -4.60 9.81
N THR A 120 6.94 -4.79 10.70
CA THR A 120 6.47 -6.12 11.13
C THR A 120 5.80 -6.85 9.98
N VAL A 121 4.92 -6.20 9.22
CA VAL A 121 4.26 -6.79 8.04
C VAL A 121 5.29 -7.26 7.02
N LEU A 122 6.27 -6.43 6.67
CA LEU A 122 7.32 -6.80 5.70
C LEU A 122 8.22 -7.92 6.23
N GLY A 123 8.54 -7.91 7.53
CA GLY A 123 9.30 -9.00 8.16
C GLY A 123 8.54 -10.33 8.13
N VAL A 124 7.24 -10.30 8.44
CA VAL A 124 6.37 -11.49 8.36
C VAL A 124 6.22 -11.95 6.91
N SER A 125 6.08 -11.05 5.93
CA SER A 125 6.09 -11.40 4.50
C SER A 125 7.36 -12.18 4.12
N CYS A 126 8.54 -11.72 4.55
CA CYS A 126 9.79 -12.41 4.29
C CYS A 126 9.79 -13.82 4.91
N LEU A 127 9.31 -13.95 6.16
CA LEU A 127 9.21 -15.25 6.84
C LEU A 127 8.24 -16.21 6.13
N VAL A 128 7.10 -15.69 5.64
CA VAL A 128 6.13 -16.47 4.87
C VAL A 128 6.77 -16.97 3.58
N GLN A 129 7.37 -16.10 2.78
CA GLN A 129 8.01 -16.52 1.52
C GLN A 129 9.17 -17.50 1.76
N PHE A 130 9.96 -17.29 2.81
CA PHE A 130 11.01 -18.24 3.21
C PHE A 130 10.43 -19.60 3.60
N SER A 131 9.33 -19.61 4.35
CA SER A 131 8.66 -20.84 4.79
C SER A 131 8.05 -21.59 3.60
N LEU A 132 7.42 -20.89 2.66
CA LEU A 132 6.89 -21.46 1.43
C LEU A 132 8.04 -22.05 0.59
N PHE A 133 9.12 -21.31 0.40
CA PHE A 133 10.33 -21.80 -0.28
C PHE A 133 10.84 -23.11 0.32
N MET A 134 10.95 -23.21 1.65
CA MET A 134 11.52 -24.38 2.33
C MET A 134 10.55 -25.56 2.46
N PHE A 135 9.25 -25.31 2.59
CA PHE A 135 8.28 -26.29 3.09
C PHE A 135 7.05 -26.52 2.21
N TRP A 136 6.90 -25.82 1.08
CA TRP A 136 5.74 -25.98 0.18
C TRP A 136 5.42 -27.44 -0.14
N GLN A 137 6.43 -28.22 -0.55
CA GLN A 137 6.27 -29.63 -0.90
C GLN A 137 6.36 -30.58 0.31
N ARG A 138 6.67 -30.08 1.50
CA ARG A 138 6.93 -30.91 2.69
C ARG A 138 5.76 -30.97 3.65
N SER A 139 4.97 -29.90 3.77
CA SER A 139 3.89 -29.86 4.75
C SER A 139 2.75 -28.93 4.33
N ARG A 140 1.58 -29.50 4.08
CA ARG A 140 0.34 -28.75 3.83
C ARG A 140 -0.04 -27.82 4.98
N TYR A 141 0.30 -28.20 6.23
CA TYR A 141 0.00 -27.38 7.40
C TYR A 141 0.85 -26.10 7.43
N VAL A 142 2.09 -26.16 6.95
CA VAL A 142 2.93 -24.96 6.82
C VAL A 142 2.34 -24.04 5.75
N VAL A 143 1.83 -24.58 4.64
CA VAL A 143 1.17 -23.78 3.60
C VAL A 143 -0.11 -23.13 4.13
N LEU A 144 -0.96 -23.86 4.88
CA LEU A 144 -2.15 -23.29 5.52
C LEU A 144 -1.80 -22.17 6.52
N ALA A 145 -0.75 -22.37 7.33
CA ALA A 145 -0.28 -21.34 8.26
C ALA A 145 0.25 -20.11 7.50
N CYS A 146 0.97 -20.31 6.40
CA CYS A 146 1.44 -19.24 5.53
C CYS A 146 0.29 -18.49 4.84
N ALA A 147 -0.75 -19.19 4.40
CA ALA A 147 -1.96 -18.58 3.84
C ALA A 147 -2.71 -17.76 4.89
N PHE A 148 -2.87 -18.28 6.11
CA PHE A 148 -3.43 -17.53 7.24
C PHE A 148 -2.62 -16.26 7.53
N MET A 149 -1.29 -16.39 7.66
CA MET A 149 -0.42 -15.24 7.90
C MET A 149 -0.46 -14.24 6.75
N GLY A 150 -0.41 -14.69 5.49
CA GLY A 150 -0.54 -13.89 4.28
C GLY A 150 -1.85 -13.09 4.23
N ALA A 151 -2.97 -13.74 4.58
CA ALA A 151 -4.25 -13.08 4.69
C ALA A 151 -4.27 -12.05 5.84
N MET A 152 -3.68 -12.35 7.00
CA MET A 152 -3.57 -11.37 8.09
C MET A 152 -2.84 -10.11 7.62
N ILE A 153 -1.66 -10.26 7.02
CA ILE A 153 -0.85 -9.11 6.58
C ILE A 153 -1.49 -8.32 5.44
N GLY A 154 -2.16 -8.98 4.50
CA GLY A 154 -2.89 -8.30 3.41
C GLY A 154 -4.06 -7.47 3.95
N ASN A 155 -4.78 -8.01 4.94
CA ASN A 155 -5.87 -7.26 5.58
C ASN A 155 -5.35 -6.15 6.50
N ILE A 156 -4.20 -6.33 7.16
CA ILE A 156 -3.55 -5.24 7.92
C ILE A 156 -3.14 -4.11 6.96
N GLN A 157 -2.65 -4.44 5.78
CA GLN A 157 -2.37 -3.45 4.75
C GLN A 157 -3.64 -2.68 4.36
N ALA A 158 -4.72 -3.40 4.04
CA ALA A 158 -6.03 -2.85 3.65
C ALA A 158 -6.63 -1.90 4.71
N PHE A 159 -6.70 -2.36 5.97
CA PHE A 159 -7.49 -1.69 7.00
C PHE A 159 -6.69 -0.77 7.93
N ILE A 160 -5.36 -0.91 7.98
CA ILE A 160 -4.51 -0.15 8.92
C ILE A 160 -3.51 0.71 8.16
N ILE A 161 -2.74 0.11 7.25
CA ILE A 161 -1.63 0.81 6.58
C ILE A 161 -2.15 1.82 5.54
N TYR A 162 -3.11 1.46 4.69
CA TYR A 162 -3.67 2.41 3.71
C TYR A 162 -4.34 3.63 4.36
N PRO A 163 -5.24 3.48 5.37
CA PRO A 163 -5.79 4.63 6.06
C PRO A 163 -4.72 5.51 6.73
N PHE A 164 -3.68 4.90 7.29
CA PHE A 164 -2.55 5.64 7.87
C PHE A 164 -1.80 6.47 6.80
N PHE A 165 -1.47 5.88 5.66
CA PHE A 165 -0.84 6.65 4.58
C PHE A 165 -1.76 7.75 4.05
N ASN A 166 -3.08 7.53 3.97
CA ASN A 166 -4.04 8.55 3.55
C ASN A 166 -4.12 9.73 4.53
N ALA A 167 -3.96 9.45 5.83
CA ALA A 167 -3.99 10.48 6.87
C ALA A 167 -2.69 11.30 6.95
N PHE A 168 -1.52 10.68 6.79
CA PHE A 168 -0.23 11.29 7.13
C PHE A 168 0.74 11.54 5.96
N TYR A 169 0.48 10.93 4.80
CA TYR A 169 1.35 11.04 3.62
C TYR A 169 0.58 11.60 2.42
N ARG A 170 1.32 12.11 1.43
CA ARG A 170 0.73 12.61 0.18
C ARG A 170 0.03 11.47 -0.58
N LEU A 171 -1.14 11.75 -1.14
CA LEU A 171 -1.96 10.79 -1.92
C LEU A 171 -1.17 10.11 -3.05
N GLU A 172 -0.24 10.80 -3.67
CA GLU A 172 0.64 10.26 -4.72
C GLU A 172 1.43 9.03 -4.24
N LEU A 173 1.88 9.01 -2.99
CA LEU A 173 2.67 7.90 -2.43
C LEU A 173 1.83 6.63 -2.25
N ILE A 174 0.52 6.77 -2.02
CA ILE A 174 -0.42 5.64 -1.95
C ILE A 174 -0.60 5.02 -3.33
N ALA A 175 -0.66 5.84 -4.38
CA ALA A 175 -0.75 5.34 -5.75
C ALA A 175 0.47 4.48 -6.13
N TYR A 176 1.68 4.88 -5.70
CA TYR A 176 2.88 4.07 -5.89
C TYR A 176 2.87 2.76 -5.08
N MET A 177 2.32 2.77 -3.87
CA MET A 177 2.12 1.54 -3.10
C MET A 177 1.12 0.59 -3.78
N ASN A 178 0.01 1.11 -4.30
CA ASN A 178 -0.96 0.33 -5.10
C ASN A 178 -0.35 -0.21 -6.39
N MET A 179 0.51 0.57 -7.04
CA MET A 179 1.28 0.12 -8.20
C MET A 179 2.18 -1.06 -7.83
N GLY A 180 2.83 -1.02 -6.66
CA GLY A 180 3.60 -2.13 -6.10
C GLY A 180 2.78 -3.40 -5.91
N GLU A 181 1.60 -3.28 -5.32
CA GLU A 181 0.67 -4.40 -5.12
C GLU A 181 0.24 -5.01 -6.47
N THR A 182 -0.12 -4.16 -7.43
CA THR A 182 -0.49 -4.60 -8.78
C THR A 182 0.70 -5.32 -9.46
N LEU A 183 1.91 -4.79 -9.30
CA LEU A 183 3.13 -5.39 -9.83
C LEU A 183 3.40 -6.76 -9.21
N THR A 184 3.07 -6.96 -7.94
CA THR A 184 3.13 -8.26 -7.27
C THR A 184 2.20 -9.26 -7.92
N SER A 185 0.93 -8.92 -8.13
CA SER A 185 -0.02 -9.82 -8.78
C SER A 185 0.43 -10.18 -10.21
N MET A 186 0.91 -9.19 -10.96
CA MET A 186 1.48 -9.39 -12.29
C MET A 186 2.72 -10.30 -12.25
N THR A 187 3.61 -10.10 -11.29
CA THR A 187 4.84 -10.90 -11.13
C THR A 187 4.50 -12.33 -10.75
N CYS A 188 3.60 -12.55 -9.78
CA CYS A 188 3.16 -13.87 -9.36
C CYS A 188 2.49 -14.63 -10.51
N GLY A 189 1.60 -13.97 -11.27
CA GLY A 189 0.95 -14.58 -12.44
C GLY A 189 1.94 -14.87 -13.57
N THR A 190 2.84 -13.94 -13.88
CA THR A 190 3.87 -14.13 -14.92
C THR A 190 4.82 -15.26 -14.55
N LEU A 191 5.29 -15.32 -13.30
CA LEU A 191 6.14 -16.40 -12.82
C LEU A 191 5.41 -17.74 -12.82
N ALA A 192 4.12 -17.78 -12.46
CA ALA A 192 3.35 -19.02 -12.46
C ALA A 192 3.15 -19.58 -13.88
N LEU A 193 2.88 -18.71 -14.85
CA LEU A 193 2.83 -19.04 -16.28
C LEU A 193 4.20 -19.44 -16.83
N ALA A 194 5.26 -18.73 -16.45
CA ALA A 194 6.62 -19.07 -16.86
C ALA A 194 7.07 -20.42 -16.28
N GLN A 195 6.65 -20.73 -15.05
CA GLN A 195 6.93 -22.00 -14.38
C GLN A 195 6.22 -23.15 -15.08
N SER A 196 4.94 -22.98 -15.41
CA SER A 196 4.14 -24.02 -16.05
C SER A 196 3.20 -23.41 -17.08
N PRO A 197 3.64 -23.29 -18.34
CA PRO A 197 2.84 -22.68 -19.40
C PRO A 197 1.64 -23.55 -19.81
N THR A 198 1.73 -24.86 -19.54
CA THR A 198 0.71 -25.85 -19.82
C THR A 198 0.72 -26.91 -18.71
N VAL A 199 -0.47 -27.43 -18.36
CA VAL A 199 -0.65 -28.51 -17.37
C VAL A 199 0.32 -29.67 -17.66
N GLY A 200 1.05 -30.10 -16.64
CA GLY A 200 1.99 -31.22 -16.71
C GLY A 200 3.39 -30.88 -17.26
N VAL A 201 3.65 -29.63 -17.67
CA VAL A 201 4.98 -29.17 -18.09
C VAL A 201 5.50 -28.13 -17.10
N GLU A 202 6.63 -28.41 -16.44
CA GLU A 202 7.31 -27.48 -15.54
C GLU A 202 8.67 -27.05 -16.14
N ASN A 203 8.81 -25.75 -16.44
CA ASN A 203 10.07 -25.16 -16.91
C ASN A 203 11.08 -25.00 -15.77
N PHE A 204 10.61 -24.76 -14.56
CA PHE A 204 11.41 -24.69 -13.34
C PHE A 204 10.59 -25.11 -12.13
N SER A 205 11.27 -25.38 -11.01
CA SER A 205 10.64 -25.89 -9.80
C SER A 205 9.86 -24.81 -9.03
N VAL A 206 8.85 -25.24 -8.27
CA VAL A 206 8.12 -24.39 -7.32
C VAL A 206 9.06 -23.73 -6.29
N GLN A 207 10.20 -24.36 -5.97
CA GLN A 207 11.19 -23.75 -5.08
C GLN A 207 11.85 -22.52 -5.73
N THR A 208 12.16 -22.58 -7.02
CA THR A 208 12.69 -21.43 -7.76
C THR A 208 11.67 -20.29 -7.79
N TYR A 209 10.38 -20.61 -7.98
CA TYR A 209 9.28 -19.64 -7.89
C TYR A 209 9.30 -18.86 -6.57
N PHE A 210 9.26 -19.57 -5.43
CA PHE A 210 9.29 -18.91 -4.11
C PHE A 210 10.65 -18.28 -3.77
N THR A 211 11.75 -18.76 -4.35
CA THR A 211 13.07 -18.12 -4.18
C THR A 211 13.10 -16.72 -4.77
N ILE A 212 12.53 -16.55 -5.98
CA ILE A 212 12.44 -15.25 -6.63
C ILE A 212 11.58 -14.31 -5.79
N LEU A 213 10.41 -14.76 -5.34
CA LEU A 213 9.52 -13.96 -4.50
C LEU A 213 10.12 -13.63 -3.13
N PHE A 214 10.89 -14.55 -2.54
CA PHE A 214 11.65 -14.29 -1.32
C PHE A 214 12.69 -13.18 -1.52
N GLY A 215 13.42 -13.19 -2.64
CA GLY A 215 14.35 -12.12 -2.98
C GLY A 215 13.67 -10.76 -3.11
N LEU A 216 12.53 -10.71 -3.82
CA LEU A 216 11.77 -9.48 -4.02
C LEU A 216 11.13 -8.94 -2.73
N THR A 217 10.63 -9.82 -1.86
CA THR A 217 10.12 -9.42 -0.53
C THR A 217 11.23 -8.95 0.40
N CYS A 218 12.42 -9.55 0.35
CA CYS A 218 13.58 -9.04 1.08
C CYS A 218 14.02 -7.66 0.58
N MET A 219 13.96 -7.42 -0.73
CA MET A 219 14.20 -6.10 -1.31
C MET A 219 13.18 -5.07 -0.81
N ALA A 220 11.90 -5.43 -0.76
CA ALA A 220 10.84 -4.58 -0.21
C ALA A 220 11.09 -4.20 1.26
N ALA A 221 11.43 -5.19 2.10
CA ALA A 221 11.77 -4.96 3.51
C ALA A 221 13.01 -4.06 3.67
N SER A 222 14.03 -4.27 2.83
CA SER A 222 15.24 -3.45 2.83
C SER A 222 14.95 -2.00 2.39
N ALA A 223 14.08 -1.83 1.40
CA ALA A 223 13.66 -0.52 0.91
C ALA A 223 12.93 0.26 2.02
N TRP A 224 12.02 -0.38 2.75
CA TRP A 224 11.39 0.23 3.93
C TRP A 224 12.42 0.58 5.02
N GLY A 225 13.34 -0.34 5.33
CA GLY A 225 14.41 -0.10 6.29
C GLY A 225 15.27 1.12 5.96
N SER A 226 15.42 1.46 4.68
CA SER A 226 16.16 2.65 4.23
C SER A 226 15.38 3.97 4.39
N LEU A 227 14.04 3.90 4.40
CA LEU A 227 13.16 5.06 4.53
C LEU A 227 12.64 5.31 5.95
N ALA A 228 12.49 4.29 6.78
CA ALA A 228 11.91 4.41 8.13
C ALA A 228 12.65 5.42 9.05
N TRP A 229 13.83 5.89 8.64
CA TRP A 229 14.64 6.89 9.33
C TRP A 229 14.55 8.30 8.73
N GLN A 230 13.85 8.52 7.62
CA GLN A 230 13.80 9.79 6.90
C GLN A 230 12.51 10.55 7.22
N THR A 231 12.61 11.55 8.10
CA THR A 231 11.48 12.35 8.62
C THR A 231 10.89 13.36 7.62
N GLY A 232 11.48 13.54 6.44
CA GLY A 232 11.21 14.65 5.51
C GLY A 232 10.14 14.43 4.44
N PHE A 233 9.38 13.33 4.45
CA PHE A 233 8.36 13.01 3.42
C PHE A 233 6.93 13.02 3.96
N ARG A 234 6.75 13.56 5.16
CA ARG A 234 5.44 13.72 5.81
C ARG A 234 4.72 14.89 5.14
N ARG A 235 3.38 14.90 5.16
CA ARG A 235 2.66 16.16 4.93
C ARG A 235 3.22 17.20 5.91
N ASP A 236 3.53 18.40 5.41
CA ASP A 236 3.96 19.48 6.28
C ASP A 236 2.89 19.69 7.35
N ALA A 237 3.31 19.92 8.60
CA ALA A 237 2.40 20.03 9.74
C ALA A 237 1.28 21.07 9.51
N ASP A 238 1.55 22.06 8.65
CA ASP A 238 0.61 23.12 8.27
C ASP A 238 -0.57 22.62 7.38
N GLU A 239 -0.43 21.48 6.67
CA GLU A 239 -1.54 20.87 5.90
C GLU A 239 -2.48 20.01 6.77
N VAL A 240 -1.98 19.46 7.87
CA VAL A 240 -2.76 18.55 8.75
C VAL A 240 -3.56 19.35 9.78
N ASP A 241 -3.07 20.55 10.15
CA ASP A 241 -3.75 21.48 11.05
C ASP A 241 -4.69 22.46 10.33
N SER A 242 -4.87 22.35 9.01
CA SER A 242 -5.92 23.10 8.30
C SER A 242 -7.27 22.61 8.80
N PRO A 243 -7.97 23.36 9.68
CA PRO A 243 -9.29 22.98 10.12
C PRO A 243 -10.15 23.06 8.86
N GLN A 244 -10.73 21.94 8.44
CA GLN A 244 -11.90 22.02 7.58
C GLN A 244 -12.92 22.87 8.32
N ASP A 245 -13.14 24.07 7.80
CA ASP A 245 -14.29 24.94 7.98
C ASP A 245 -15.04 24.79 9.31
N LEU A 246 -14.50 25.45 10.34
CA LEU A 246 -15.33 26.10 11.33
C LEU A 246 -14.90 27.57 11.35
N SER A 247 -15.40 28.33 10.39
CA SER A 247 -15.35 29.78 10.46
C SER A 247 -16.07 30.22 11.75
N PRO A 248 -15.40 30.93 12.67
CA PRO A 248 -16.08 31.60 13.76
C PRO A 248 -16.61 32.92 13.20
N GLN A 249 -17.70 32.88 12.43
CA GLN A 249 -18.37 34.10 11.95
C GLN A 249 -19.88 34.16 12.18
N ASP A 250 -20.49 33.14 12.80
CA ASP A 250 -21.93 33.16 13.15
C ASP A 250 -22.21 33.21 14.67
N LEU A 251 -21.27 33.73 15.48
CA LEU A 251 -21.48 33.86 16.94
C LEU A 251 -21.27 35.29 17.48
N SER A 252 -21.57 36.30 16.68
CA SER A 252 -21.66 37.67 17.19
C SER A 252 -22.76 38.47 16.50
N GLU A 253 -24.01 38.14 16.79
CA GLU A 253 -25.14 39.07 16.64
C GLU A 253 -26.33 38.55 17.46
N GLU A 254 -26.20 38.57 18.79
CA GLU A 254 -27.35 38.69 19.71
C GLU A 254 -26.83 38.98 21.12
N GLU A 255 -26.46 40.24 21.36
CA GLU A 255 -26.60 40.95 22.64
C GLU A 255 -26.19 42.42 22.43
N ASP A 256 -27.19 43.29 22.22
CA ASP A 256 -27.35 44.60 22.90
C ASP A 256 -28.33 45.50 22.11
N ASP A 257 -29.63 45.41 22.43
CA ASP A 257 -30.56 46.51 22.83
C ASP A 257 -32.04 46.08 22.76
#